data_AF-K1STG7-F1
#
_entry.id   AF-K1STG7-F1
#
_cell.length_a   1.000
_cell.length_b   1.000
_cell.length_c   1.000
_cell.angle_alpha   90.00
_cell.angle_beta   90.00
_cell.angle_gamma   90.00
#
_symmetry.space_group_name_H-M   'P 1'
#
loop_
_entity.id
_entity.type
_entity.pdbx_description
1 polymer ?
#
loop_
_entity_poly.entity_id
_entity_poly.type
_entity_poly.pdbx_seq_one_letter_code
_entity_poly.pdbx_strand_id
1 'polypeptide(L)'
;MKKLSVLALSCLLLGGCCSKVANTYELIPYPNHLTPRSGSFAVAGAAFAADEKMDEPTRAIVADFAARMAEVAGTQTEVAYSAAPEEGGFCFRVDETLPAEHYALEVGQTGATLRASSLPGFIYGIQTLKQLLPAAVYGGEAVPSDKWEIPCVSIEDAPRFGYRGLHLDVARHFFDTKEVEKVIDMMVVHKLNTLHWHLTEDQGWRIEIKRYPKLTEFGSKRKGTMIEKQWGSCDNVPYGGYYTQDEIREV
;
A
#
# COMPACT_ATOMS: atom_id res chain seq x y z
N MET A 1 71.77 -36.44 -24.71
CA MET A 1 71.44 -35.06 -24.30
C MET A 1 70.06 -34.69 -24.83
N LYS A 2 69.01 -34.88 -24.02
CA LYS A 2 68.03 -33.86 -23.59
C LYS A 2 67.66 -32.84 -24.68
N LYS A 3 66.41 -32.88 -25.18
CA LYS A 3 65.37 -31.86 -24.88
C LYS A 3 63.98 -32.51 -24.96
N LEU A 4 63.28 -32.47 -23.83
CA LEU A 4 61.93 -32.96 -23.60
C LEU A 4 60.94 -31.86 -24.03
N SER A 5 59.99 -32.18 -24.88
CA SER A 5 58.85 -31.32 -25.19
C SER A 5 57.71 -31.66 -24.24
N VAL A 6 57.38 -30.76 -23.31
CA VAL A 6 56.19 -30.88 -22.45
C VAL A 6 55.19 -29.83 -22.93
N LEU A 7 54.13 -30.29 -23.60
CA LEU A 7 52.98 -29.48 -23.97
C LEU A 7 51.92 -29.68 -22.88
N ALA A 8 51.74 -28.69 -22.02
CA ALA A 8 50.71 -28.69 -20.99
C ALA A 8 49.40 -28.17 -21.59
N LEU A 9 48.43 -29.07 -21.78
CA LEU A 9 47.06 -28.73 -22.17
C LEU A 9 46.28 -28.43 -20.88
N SER A 10 46.06 -27.14 -20.59
CA SER A 10 45.18 -26.71 -19.51
C SER A 10 43.75 -26.58 -20.06
N CYS A 11 42.89 -27.54 -19.71
CA CYS A 11 41.45 -27.40 -19.89
C CYS A 11 40.92 -26.44 -18.81
N LEU A 12 40.75 -25.16 -19.15
CA LEU A 12 39.91 -24.25 -18.38
C LEU A 12 38.45 -24.66 -18.55
N LEU A 13 37.91 -25.37 -17.56
CA LEU A 13 36.47 -25.49 -17.34
C LEU A 13 35.96 -24.11 -16.86
N LEU A 14 35.52 -23.28 -17.81
CA LEU A 14 34.69 -22.10 -17.54
C LEU A 14 33.29 -22.58 -17.12
N GLY A 15 33.18 -23.08 -15.89
CA GLY A 15 31.90 -23.18 -15.21
C GLY A 15 31.44 -21.78 -14.87
N GLY A 16 30.68 -21.16 -15.76
CA GLY A 16 29.96 -19.91 -15.48
C GLY A 16 29.00 -20.14 -14.32
N CYS A 17 29.44 -19.84 -13.10
CA CYS A 17 28.53 -19.64 -11.98
C CYS A 17 27.68 -18.42 -12.31
N CYS A 18 26.56 -18.66 -12.99
CA CYS A 18 25.44 -17.74 -13.00
C CYS A 18 24.87 -17.78 -11.58
N SER A 19 25.46 -16.99 -10.68
CA SER A 19 24.93 -16.73 -9.36
C SER A 19 23.58 -16.05 -9.58
N LYS A 20 22.50 -16.85 -9.63
CA LYS A 20 21.14 -16.35 -9.54
C LYS A 20 21.08 -15.56 -8.24
N VAL A 21 21.04 -14.24 -8.35
CA VAL A 21 20.72 -13.37 -7.22
C VAL A 21 19.37 -13.85 -6.72
N ALA A 22 19.32 -14.36 -5.50
CA ALA A 22 18.07 -14.74 -4.88
C ALA A 22 17.25 -13.46 -4.68
N ASN A 23 15.99 -13.48 -5.11
CA ASN A 23 15.08 -12.36 -4.88
C ASN A 23 14.95 -12.08 -3.38
N THR A 24 15.00 -10.80 -3.00
CA THR A 24 14.71 -10.33 -1.65
C THR A 24 13.31 -9.73 -1.60
N TYR A 25 12.61 -9.91 -0.47
CA TYR A 25 11.22 -9.46 -0.30
C TYR A 25 11.10 -8.70 1.02
N GLU A 26 11.06 -7.37 0.94
CA GLU A 26 11.01 -6.46 2.10
C GLU A 26 9.56 -6.06 2.40
N LEU A 27 8.70 -7.05 2.64
CA LEU A 27 7.27 -6.86 2.84
C LEU A 27 6.93 -6.59 4.31
N ILE A 28 6.10 -5.56 4.54
CA ILE A 28 5.58 -5.18 5.86
C ILE A 28 4.06 -4.88 5.75
N PRO A 29 3.20 -5.57 6.53
CA PRO A 29 3.47 -6.75 7.33
C PRO A 29 3.97 -7.93 6.48
N TYR A 30 4.76 -8.82 7.08
CA TYR A 30 5.22 -10.02 6.39
C TYR A 30 4.04 -10.99 6.18
N PRO A 31 3.85 -11.54 4.98
CA PRO A 31 2.70 -12.39 4.69
C PRO A 31 2.80 -13.75 5.39
N ASN A 32 1.64 -14.41 5.59
CA ASN A 32 1.59 -15.74 6.20
C ASN A 32 2.39 -16.79 5.41
N HIS A 33 2.31 -16.77 4.08
CA HIS A 33 3.03 -17.67 3.21
C HIS A 33 3.66 -16.90 2.04
N LEU A 34 4.96 -17.13 1.82
CA LEU A 34 5.72 -16.59 0.69
C LEU A 34 6.66 -17.66 0.14
N THR A 35 6.49 -17.98 -1.15
CA THR A 35 7.35 -18.92 -1.86
C THR A 35 8.13 -18.17 -2.95
N PRO A 36 9.46 -17.96 -2.78
CA PRO A 36 10.29 -17.30 -3.79
C PRO A 36 10.28 -18.05 -5.12
N ARG A 37 10.28 -17.31 -6.23
CA ARG A 37 10.46 -17.87 -7.58
C ARG A 37 11.63 -17.21 -8.29
N SER A 38 12.21 -17.90 -9.26
CA SER A 38 13.31 -17.37 -10.07
C SER A 38 12.81 -16.37 -11.12
N GLY A 39 13.52 -15.25 -11.26
CA GLY A 39 13.26 -14.24 -12.30
C GLY A 39 12.47 -13.05 -11.78
N SER A 40 12.20 -12.14 -12.71
CA SER A 40 11.44 -10.91 -12.50
C SER A 40 10.36 -10.76 -13.56
N PHE A 41 9.39 -9.91 -13.27
CA PHE A 41 8.34 -9.46 -14.18
C PHE A 41 8.55 -7.98 -14.49
N ALA A 42 8.73 -7.65 -15.76
CA ALA A 42 8.78 -6.25 -16.21
C ALA A 42 7.35 -5.67 -16.27
N VAL A 43 7.08 -4.67 -15.45
CA VAL A 43 5.71 -4.16 -15.23
C VAL A 43 5.40 -2.89 -16.02
N ALA A 44 6.42 -2.18 -16.53
CA ALA A 44 6.20 -0.96 -17.31
C ALA A 44 5.38 -1.26 -18.58
N GLY A 45 4.23 -0.61 -18.72
CA GLY A 45 3.32 -0.83 -19.86
C GLY A 45 2.60 -2.18 -19.87
N ALA A 46 2.65 -2.94 -18.77
CA ALA A 46 1.89 -4.18 -18.64
C ALA A 46 0.38 -3.90 -18.75
N ALA A 47 -0.33 -4.78 -19.47
CA ALA A 47 -1.79 -4.68 -19.58
C ALA A 47 -2.47 -4.99 -18.23
N PHE A 48 -3.67 -4.45 -18.04
CA PHE A 48 -4.51 -4.68 -16.87
C PHE A 48 -5.79 -5.39 -17.30
N ALA A 49 -6.06 -6.54 -16.69
CA ALA A 49 -7.28 -7.31 -16.89
C ALA A 49 -7.95 -7.60 -15.55
N ALA A 50 -9.27 -7.48 -15.47
CA ALA A 50 -10.03 -7.71 -14.25
C ALA A 50 -11.32 -8.49 -14.53
N ASP A 51 -11.75 -9.25 -13.53
CA ASP A 51 -13.01 -9.99 -13.58
C ASP A 51 -14.22 -9.04 -13.61
N GLU A 52 -15.11 -9.23 -14.57
CA GLU A 52 -16.34 -8.44 -14.70
C GLU A 52 -17.31 -8.61 -13.52
N LYS A 53 -17.14 -9.62 -12.66
CA LYS A 53 -17.96 -9.82 -11.46
C LYS A 53 -17.59 -8.90 -10.30
N MET A 54 -16.46 -8.19 -10.37
CA MET A 54 -16.05 -7.27 -9.31
C MET A 54 -17.10 -6.18 -9.07
N ASP A 55 -17.37 -5.90 -7.79
CA ASP A 55 -18.22 -4.79 -7.38
C ASP A 55 -17.57 -3.43 -7.72
N GLU A 56 -18.39 -2.38 -7.75
CA GLU A 56 -17.96 -1.04 -8.14
C GLU A 56 -16.78 -0.50 -7.28
N PRO A 57 -16.80 -0.63 -5.92
CA PRO A 57 -15.65 -0.23 -5.10
C PRO A 57 -14.36 -0.99 -5.45
N THR A 58 -14.45 -2.28 -5.72
CA THR A 58 -13.27 -3.10 -6.09
C THR A 58 -12.72 -2.68 -7.45
N ARG A 59 -13.59 -2.38 -8.42
CA ARG A 59 -13.17 -1.85 -9.72
C ARG A 59 -12.47 -0.51 -9.58
N ALA A 60 -12.96 0.37 -8.71
CA ALA A 60 -12.34 1.67 -8.46
C ALA A 60 -10.88 1.53 -7.97
N ILE A 61 -10.61 0.69 -6.97
CA ILE A 61 -9.24 0.52 -6.46
C ILE A 61 -8.29 -0.14 -7.48
N VAL A 62 -8.80 -1.01 -8.34
CA VAL A 62 -8.01 -1.63 -9.42
C VAL A 62 -7.69 -0.59 -10.49
N ALA A 63 -8.67 0.24 -10.85
CA ALA A 63 -8.48 1.36 -11.77
C ALA A 63 -7.49 2.40 -11.21
N ASP A 64 -7.57 2.73 -9.92
CA ASP A 64 -6.63 3.64 -9.25
C ASP A 64 -5.21 3.09 -9.26
N PHE A 65 -5.04 1.79 -9.01
CA PHE A 65 -3.73 1.15 -9.11
C PHE A 65 -3.19 1.17 -10.56
N ALA A 66 -4.04 0.90 -11.55
CA ALA A 66 -3.66 0.96 -12.96
C ALA A 66 -3.27 2.37 -13.40
N ALA A 67 -4.06 3.38 -13.02
CA ALA A 67 -3.78 4.79 -13.28
C ALA A 67 -2.47 5.22 -12.61
N ARG A 68 -2.23 4.76 -11.38
CA ARG A 68 -0.98 5.02 -10.68
C ARG A 68 0.21 4.43 -11.40
N MET A 69 0.11 3.19 -11.87
CA MET A 69 1.17 2.54 -12.66
C MET A 69 1.41 3.28 -13.99
N ALA A 70 0.35 3.77 -14.63
CA ALA A 70 0.43 4.56 -15.85
C ALA A 70 1.18 5.89 -15.64
N GLU A 71 0.85 6.60 -14.55
CA GLU A 71 1.50 7.85 -14.15
C GLU A 71 3.01 7.66 -13.94
N VAL A 72 3.39 6.67 -13.12
CA VAL A 72 4.79 6.47 -12.72
C VAL A 72 5.65 5.81 -13.80
N ALA A 73 5.04 5.05 -14.71
CA ALA A 73 5.72 4.45 -15.87
C ALA A 73 5.70 5.37 -17.11
N GLY A 74 4.94 6.48 -17.08
CA GLY A 74 4.79 7.40 -18.21
C GLY A 74 4.01 6.79 -19.39
N THR A 75 3.05 5.90 -19.11
CA THR A 75 2.24 5.20 -20.12
C THR A 75 0.75 5.59 -20.00
N GLN A 76 -0.06 5.18 -20.98
CA GLN A 76 -1.52 5.15 -20.84
C GLN A 76 -1.96 3.71 -20.58
N THR A 77 -3.01 3.53 -19.79
CA THR A 77 -3.53 2.20 -19.44
C THR A 77 -5.01 2.31 -19.12
N GLU A 78 -5.76 1.30 -19.57
CA GLU A 78 -7.14 1.04 -19.18
C GLU A 78 -7.25 -0.39 -18.65
N VAL A 79 -8.21 -0.63 -17.77
CA VAL A 79 -8.49 -1.97 -17.24
C VAL A 79 -9.52 -2.65 -18.15
N ALA A 80 -9.14 -3.77 -18.75
CA ALA A 80 -10.05 -4.59 -19.53
C ALA A 80 -10.86 -5.52 -18.61
N TYR A 81 -12.18 -5.49 -18.70
CA TYR A 81 -13.06 -6.34 -17.89
C TYR A 81 -13.63 -7.49 -18.73
N SER A 82 -13.56 -8.72 -18.21
CA SER A 82 -14.19 -9.89 -18.84
C SER A 82 -14.50 -11.00 -17.83
N ALA A 83 -15.34 -11.97 -18.22
CA ALA A 83 -15.63 -13.16 -17.42
C ALA A 83 -14.42 -14.10 -17.22
N ALA A 84 -13.40 -14.00 -18.08
CA ALA A 84 -12.19 -14.80 -18.04
C ALA A 84 -11.00 -13.90 -18.42
N PRO A 85 -10.53 -13.05 -17.49
CA PRO A 85 -9.47 -12.10 -17.78
C PRO A 85 -8.18 -12.83 -18.15
N GLU A 86 -7.60 -12.45 -19.29
CA GLU A 86 -6.38 -13.06 -19.82
C GLU A 86 -5.19 -12.86 -18.86
N GLU A 87 -4.31 -13.85 -18.83
CA GLU A 87 -3.05 -13.76 -18.10
C GLU A 87 -1.96 -13.23 -19.05
N GLY A 88 -1.14 -12.29 -18.57
CA GLY A 88 -0.17 -11.59 -19.42
C GLY A 88 -0.15 -10.10 -19.12
N GLY A 89 0.30 -9.74 -17.93
CA GLY A 89 0.16 -8.41 -17.34
C GLY A 89 -0.30 -8.49 -15.89
N PHE A 90 -1.01 -7.48 -15.41
CA PHE A 90 -1.72 -7.52 -14.13
C PHE A 90 -3.13 -8.09 -14.33
N CYS A 91 -3.44 -9.19 -13.65
CA CYS A 91 -4.73 -9.87 -13.71
C CYS A 91 -5.38 -9.88 -12.32
N PHE A 92 -6.61 -9.38 -12.20
CA PHE A 92 -7.37 -9.36 -10.96
C PHE A 92 -8.58 -10.28 -11.11
N ARG A 93 -8.72 -11.29 -10.24
CA ARG A 93 -9.78 -12.31 -10.34
C ARG A 93 -10.56 -12.46 -9.05
N VAL A 94 -11.88 -12.52 -9.17
CA VAL A 94 -12.74 -12.85 -8.03
C VAL A 94 -12.62 -14.35 -7.78
N ASP A 95 -12.28 -14.71 -6.55
CA ASP A 95 -12.24 -16.09 -6.08
C ASP A 95 -13.10 -16.21 -4.82
N GLU A 96 -14.35 -16.61 -4.99
CA GLU A 96 -15.34 -16.75 -3.92
C GLU A 96 -14.98 -17.84 -2.90
N THR A 97 -13.98 -18.69 -3.18
CA THR A 97 -13.53 -19.71 -2.23
C THR A 97 -12.63 -19.15 -1.14
N LEU A 98 -12.04 -17.96 -1.35
CA LEU A 98 -11.20 -17.29 -0.37
C LEU A 98 -12.05 -16.59 0.71
N PRO A 99 -11.70 -16.69 2.00
CA PRO A 99 -12.41 -15.95 3.04
C PRO A 99 -12.24 -14.43 2.89
N ALA A 100 -13.07 -13.66 3.58
CA ALA A 100 -12.94 -12.20 3.61
C ALA A 100 -11.53 -11.77 4.06
N GLU A 101 -11.05 -10.64 3.52
CA GLU A 101 -9.69 -10.11 3.75
C GLU A 101 -8.52 -11.00 3.27
N HIS A 102 -8.77 -12.21 2.74
CA HIS A 102 -7.71 -13.08 2.20
C HIS A 102 -7.39 -12.70 0.76
N TYR A 103 -6.13 -12.91 0.38
CA TYR A 103 -5.73 -12.83 -1.02
C TYR A 103 -4.63 -13.83 -1.36
N ALA A 104 -4.58 -14.21 -2.64
CA ALA A 104 -3.49 -14.98 -3.22
C ALA A 104 -2.89 -14.19 -4.39
N LEU A 105 -1.57 -13.99 -4.35
CA LEU A 105 -0.81 -13.25 -5.35
C LEU A 105 0.24 -14.15 -6.00
N GLU A 106 0.17 -14.27 -7.32
CA GLU A 106 1.09 -15.06 -8.13
C GLU A 106 1.82 -14.15 -9.12
N VAL A 107 3.12 -13.95 -8.94
CA VAL A 107 3.98 -13.21 -9.86
C VAL A 107 4.87 -14.20 -10.61
N GLY A 108 4.66 -14.30 -11.92
CA GLY A 108 5.51 -15.01 -12.87
C GLY A 108 6.19 -14.04 -13.83
N GLN A 109 7.01 -14.55 -14.75
CA GLN A 109 7.81 -13.71 -15.66
C GLN A 109 6.97 -12.90 -16.66
N THR A 110 5.74 -13.33 -16.93
CA THR A 110 4.84 -12.72 -17.92
C THR A 110 3.68 -11.95 -17.28
N GLY A 111 3.53 -11.97 -15.95
CA GLY A 111 2.39 -11.33 -15.31
C GLY A 111 2.28 -11.56 -13.80
N ALA A 112 1.38 -10.80 -13.19
CA ALA A 112 0.99 -10.91 -11.80
C ALA A 112 -0.53 -11.13 -11.70
N THR A 113 -0.96 -12.22 -11.07
CA THR A 113 -2.38 -12.52 -10.84
C THR A 113 -2.71 -12.37 -9.36
N LEU A 114 -3.64 -11.48 -9.04
CA LEU A 114 -4.19 -11.27 -7.71
C LEU A 114 -5.61 -11.83 -7.62
N ARG A 115 -5.84 -12.73 -6.67
CA ARG A 115 -7.14 -13.35 -6.36
C ARG A 115 -7.62 -12.94 -4.98
N ALA A 116 -8.88 -12.56 -4.86
CA ALA A 116 -9.56 -12.28 -3.61
C ALA A 116 -11.08 -12.43 -3.79
N SER A 117 -11.81 -12.61 -2.69
CA SER A 117 -13.28 -12.73 -2.71
C SER A 117 -14.02 -11.40 -2.49
N SER A 118 -13.32 -10.38 -1.99
CA SER A 118 -13.94 -9.14 -1.52
C SER A 118 -12.97 -7.95 -1.59
N LEU A 119 -13.53 -6.74 -1.55
CA LEU A 119 -12.79 -5.48 -1.57
C LEU A 119 -11.57 -5.46 -0.62
N PRO A 120 -11.67 -5.81 0.68
CA PRO A 120 -10.51 -5.78 1.57
C PRO A 120 -9.36 -6.69 1.11
N GLY A 121 -9.66 -7.88 0.57
CA GLY A 121 -8.64 -8.78 0.05
C GLY A 121 -7.89 -8.17 -1.13
N PHE A 122 -8.61 -7.50 -2.05
CA PHE A 122 -7.98 -6.77 -3.15
C PHE A 122 -7.16 -5.57 -2.68
N ILE A 123 -7.66 -4.78 -1.73
CA ILE A 123 -6.89 -3.68 -1.13
C ILE A 123 -5.56 -4.22 -0.60
N TYR A 124 -5.58 -5.26 0.23
CA TYR A 124 -4.37 -5.80 0.85
C TYR A 124 -3.41 -6.45 -0.14
N GLY A 125 -3.93 -7.16 -1.14
CA GLY A 125 -3.12 -7.71 -2.21
C GLY A 125 -2.45 -6.63 -3.06
N ILE A 126 -3.17 -5.54 -3.37
CA ILE A 126 -2.61 -4.38 -4.08
C ILE A 126 -1.53 -3.70 -3.23
N GLN A 127 -1.68 -3.57 -1.92
CA GLN A 127 -0.61 -3.02 -1.08
C GLN A 127 0.65 -3.90 -1.11
N THR A 128 0.48 -5.22 -1.10
CA THR A 128 1.61 -6.14 -1.25
C THR A 128 2.27 -6.00 -2.63
N LEU A 129 1.49 -5.90 -3.71
CA LEU A 129 2.00 -5.59 -5.05
C LEU A 129 2.78 -4.27 -5.08
N LYS A 130 2.25 -3.20 -4.47
CA LYS A 130 2.94 -1.90 -4.34
C LYS A 130 4.27 -2.00 -3.60
N GLN A 131 4.39 -2.86 -2.59
CA GLN A 131 5.65 -3.06 -1.87
C GLN A 131 6.68 -3.90 -2.66
N LEU A 132 6.24 -4.70 -3.63
CA LEU A 132 7.14 -5.39 -4.56
C LEU A 132 7.70 -4.45 -5.65
N LEU A 133 7.02 -3.33 -5.90
CA LEU A 133 7.39 -2.31 -6.87
C LEU A 133 8.49 -1.37 -6.32
N PRO A 134 9.22 -0.67 -7.20
CA PRO A 134 10.10 0.42 -6.78
C PRO A 134 9.36 1.46 -5.94
N ALA A 135 10.04 2.05 -4.95
CA ALA A 135 9.46 3.03 -4.02
C ALA A 135 8.81 4.25 -4.72
N ALA A 136 9.19 4.54 -5.96
CA ALA A 136 8.57 5.56 -6.80
C ALA A 136 7.05 5.37 -6.99
N VAL A 137 6.52 4.15 -6.83
CA VAL A 137 5.07 3.92 -6.84
C VAL A 137 4.32 4.73 -5.76
N TYR A 138 5.00 5.19 -4.70
CA TYR A 138 4.44 6.04 -3.65
C TYR A 138 4.74 7.54 -3.83
N GLY A 139 5.61 7.93 -4.77
CA GLY A 139 6.04 9.33 -4.99
C GLY A 139 5.56 9.94 -6.31
N GLY A 140 5.89 11.22 -6.58
CA GLY A 140 5.54 11.88 -7.84
C GLY A 140 6.65 11.84 -8.91
N GLU A 141 7.80 11.22 -8.60
CA GLU A 141 8.95 11.19 -9.48
C GLU A 141 8.91 9.96 -10.40
N ALA A 142 8.92 10.20 -11.71
CA ALA A 142 9.00 9.15 -12.70
C ALA A 142 10.37 8.44 -12.65
N VAL A 143 10.34 7.11 -12.64
CA VAL A 143 11.54 6.27 -12.76
C VAL A 143 11.59 5.69 -14.17
N PRO A 144 12.77 5.62 -14.82
CA PRO A 144 12.92 4.98 -16.13
C PRO A 144 12.29 3.59 -16.20
N SER A 145 11.60 3.30 -17.31
CA SER A 145 10.79 2.08 -17.52
C SER A 145 11.59 0.78 -17.35
N ASP A 146 12.88 0.78 -17.65
CA ASP A 146 13.81 -0.34 -17.52
C ASP A 146 14.10 -0.75 -16.06
N LYS A 147 13.66 0.05 -15.08
CA LYS A 147 13.78 -0.26 -13.65
C LYS A 147 12.47 -0.70 -13.00
N TRP A 148 11.39 -0.77 -13.77
CA TRP A 148 10.09 -1.23 -13.30
C TRP A 148 10.00 -2.75 -13.47
N GLU A 149 10.65 -3.45 -12.55
CA GLU A 149 10.57 -4.90 -12.44
C GLU A 149 10.20 -5.30 -11.01
N ILE A 150 9.43 -6.39 -10.87
CA ILE A 150 9.12 -7.01 -9.58
C ILE A 150 9.60 -8.46 -9.53
N PRO A 151 10.05 -8.97 -8.38
CA PRO A 151 10.51 -10.35 -8.26
C PRO A 151 9.36 -11.35 -8.40
N CYS A 152 9.59 -12.44 -9.15
CA CYS A 152 8.62 -13.54 -9.21
C CYS A 152 8.43 -14.18 -7.84
N VAL A 153 7.18 -14.42 -7.43
CA VAL A 153 6.83 -14.92 -6.09
C VAL A 153 5.42 -15.48 -6.07
N SER A 154 5.13 -16.38 -5.13
CA SER A 154 3.78 -16.82 -4.77
C SER A 154 3.51 -16.46 -3.32
N ILE A 155 2.41 -15.77 -3.05
CA ILE A 155 2.02 -15.27 -1.74
C ILE A 155 0.57 -15.66 -1.47
N GLU A 156 0.33 -16.24 -0.29
CA GLU A 156 -1.01 -16.39 0.27
C GLU A 156 -1.02 -15.69 1.61
N ASP A 157 -1.96 -14.77 1.80
CA ASP A 157 -1.97 -13.94 3.00
C ASP A 157 -3.37 -13.64 3.51
N ALA A 158 -3.42 -13.42 4.82
CA ALA A 158 -4.64 -13.16 5.56
C ALA A 158 -4.30 -12.50 6.92
N PRO A 159 -5.17 -11.64 7.45
CA PRO A 159 -4.90 -11.06 8.75
C PRO A 159 -5.05 -12.09 9.88
N ARG A 160 -4.10 -12.08 10.81
CA ARG A 160 -4.24 -12.85 12.07
C ARG A 160 -5.41 -12.37 12.94
N PHE A 161 -5.68 -11.06 12.93
CA PHE A 161 -6.71 -10.41 13.74
C PHE A 161 -7.62 -9.56 12.86
N GLY A 162 -8.92 -9.66 13.05
CA GLY A 162 -9.91 -8.84 12.31
C GLY A 162 -9.93 -7.36 12.73
N TYR A 163 -9.40 -7.01 13.91
CA TYR A 163 -9.27 -5.62 14.35
C TYR A 163 -7.79 -5.20 14.34
N ARG A 164 -7.44 -4.24 13.49
CA ARG A 164 -6.07 -3.72 13.33
C ARG A 164 -6.14 -2.21 13.31
N GLY A 165 -6.14 -1.62 14.50
CA GLY A 165 -6.51 -0.22 14.69
C GLY A 165 -5.37 0.76 14.91
N LEU A 166 -5.62 2.03 14.60
CA LEU A 166 -4.81 3.18 14.97
C LEU A 166 -5.66 4.17 15.78
N HIS A 167 -5.15 4.66 16.91
CA HIS A 167 -5.78 5.73 17.69
C HIS A 167 -5.15 7.08 17.34
N LEU A 168 -5.97 8.03 16.90
CA LEU A 168 -5.54 9.38 16.53
C LEU A 168 -6.20 10.43 17.45
N ASP A 169 -5.40 11.04 18.31
CA ASP A 169 -5.82 12.14 19.19
C ASP A 169 -5.73 13.48 18.45
N VAL A 170 -6.89 13.98 18.02
CA VAL A 170 -7.03 15.30 17.39
C VAL A 170 -7.57 16.34 18.38
N ALA A 171 -7.90 15.91 19.60
CA ALA A 171 -8.48 16.77 20.62
C ALA A 171 -7.39 17.60 21.31
N ARG A 172 -6.20 17.04 21.54
CA ARG A 172 -5.06 17.77 22.10
C ARG A 172 -4.43 18.71 21.08
N HIS A 173 -4.14 18.19 19.89
CA HIS A 173 -3.73 18.98 18.73
C HIS A 173 -4.58 18.58 17.54
N PHE A 174 -5.32 19.55 17.00
CA PHE A 174 -6.10 19.43 15.80
C PHE A 174 -5.20 19.21 14.59
N PHE A 175 -5.61 18.25 13.76
CA PHE A 175 -5.11 17.98 12.42
C PHE A 175 -6.26 18.26 11.45
N ASP A 176 -6.01 18.91 10.33
CA ASP A 176 -7.07 19.11 9.34
C ASP A 176 -7.48 17.80 8.64
N THR A 177 -8.56 17.82 7.83
CA THR A 177 -9.06 16.60 7.18
C THR A 177 -8.02 15.97 6.26
N LYS A 178 -7.21 16.77 5.56
CA LYS A 178 -6.15 16.26 4.67
C LYS A 178 -5.05 15.56 5.43
N GLU A 179 -4.69 16.08 6.60
CA GLU A 179 -3.73 15.43 7.49
C GLU A 179 -4.28 14.10 8.03
N VAL A 180 -5.58 14.02 8.36
CA VAL A 180 -6.25 12.80 8.81
C VAL A 180 -6.35 11.76 7.68
N GLU A 181 -6.76 12.17 6.49
CA GLU A 181 -6.80 11.33 5.28
C GLU A 181 -5.42 10.76 4.97
N LYS A 182 -4.36 11.58 5.07
CA LYS A 182 -2.99 11.10 4.90
C LYS A 182 -2.60 10.05 5.95
N VAL A 183 -3.10 10.14 7.17
CA VAL A 183 -2.91 9.08 8.18
C VAL A 183 -3.64 7.81 7.77
N ILE A 184 -4.87 7.91 7.24
CA ILE A 184 -5.64 6.78 6.72
C ILE A 184 -4.92 6.13 5.53
N ASP A 185 -4.36 6.89 4.60
CA ASP A 185 -3.55 6.37 3.50
C ASP A 185 -2.37 5.53 4.02
N MET A 186 -1.67 6.03 5.04
CA MET A 186 -0.56 5.31 5.67
C MET A 186 -1.03 4.05 6.42
N MET A 187 -2.23 4.07 7.02
CA MET A 187 -2.86 2.90 7.63
C MET A 187 -3.09 1.79 6.59
N VAL A 188 -3.60 2.15 5.41
CA VAL A 188 -3.90 1.20 4.34
C VAL A 188 -2.65 0.47 3.87
N VAL A 189 -1.51 1.18 3.68
CA VAL A 189 -0.21 0.57 3.31
C VAL A 189 0.18 -0.57 4.26
N HIS A 190 -0.16 -0.43 5.55
CA HIS A 190 0.13 -1.41 6.60
C HIS A 190 -1.01 -2.38 6.89
N LYS A 191 -2.05 -2.40 6.03
CA LYS A 191 -3.25 -3.24 6.16
C LYS A 191 -4.01 -3.03 7.48
N LEU A 192 -3.91 -1.86 8.10
CA LEU A 192 -4.75 -1.45 9.23
C LEU A 192 -6.16 -1.14 8.71
N ASN A 193 -7.20 -1.47 9.50
CA ASN A 193 -8.58 -1.43 9.05
C ASN A 193 -9.54 -0.71 10.00
N THR A 194 -9.03 -0.07 11.05
CA THR A 194 -9.88 0.69 11.99
C THR A 194 -9.19 1.95 12.46
N LEU A 195 -9.79 3.11 12.21
CA LEU A 195 -9.37 4.37 12.81
C LEU A 195 -10.21 4.62 14.07
N HIS A 196 -9.55 4.66 15.22
CA HIS A 196 -10.14 5.21 16.44
C HIS A 196 -9.80 6.71 16.50
N TRP A 197 -10.73 7.52 15.99
CA TRP A 197 -10.59 8.96 15.95
C TRP A 197 -11.09 9.60 17.25
N HIS A 198 -10.16 10.12 18.06
CA HIS A 198 -10.46 10.66 19.37
C HIS A 198 -10.73 12.17 19.29
N LEU A 199 -12.03 12.52 19.30
CA LEU A 199 -12.53 13.83 18.89
C LEU A 199 -12.75 14.83 20.03
N THR A 200 -12.66 14.41 21.29
CA THR A 200 -13.02 15.27 22.44
C THR A 200 -12.17 14.99 23.66
N GLU A 201 -11.69 16.04 24.30
CA GLU A 201 -10.93 16.00 25.56
C GLU A 201 -11.01 17.35 26.28
N ASP A 202 -10.37 17.45 27.46
CA ASP A 202 -10.38 18.68 28.28
C ASP A 202 -9.92 19.91 27.50
N GLN A 203 -8.96 19.73 26.58
CA GLN A 203 -8.31 20.80 25.82
C GLN A 203 -9.01 21.11 24.49
N GLY A 204 -10.07 20.40 24.12
CA GLY A 204 -10.71 20.59 22.83
C GLY A 204 -11.88 19.67 22.50
N TRP A 205 -12.91 20.25 21.90
CA TRP A 205 -14.03 19.58 21.27
C TRP A 205 -13.97 19.74 19.74
N ARG A 206 -13.85 18.63 18.99
CA ARG A 206 -13.51 18.66 17.55
C ARG A 206 -14.63 18.31 16.59
N ILE A 207 -15.83 17.97 17.06
CA ILE A 207 -16.94 17.56 16.17
C ILE A 207 -18.15 18.50 16.27
N GLU A 208 -18.69 18.92 15.14
CA GLU A 208 -19.90 19.72 15.13
C GLU A 208 -21.12 18.94 15.64
N ILE A 209 -21.76 19.47 16.69
CA ILE A 209 -23.07 19.02 17.15
C ILE A 209 -24.06 20.17 16.97
N LYS A 210 -24.86 20.11 15.90
CA LYS A 210 -25.81 21.19 15.51
C LYS A 210 -26.76 21.62 16.62
N ARG A 211 -27.15 20.69 17.50
CA ARG A 211 -28.00 20.98 18.67
C ARG A 211 -27.29 21.80 19.76
N TYR A 212 -25.96 21.73 19.83
CA TYR A 212 -25.13 22.32 20.87
C TYR A 212 -23.96 23.12 20.27
N PRO A 213 -24.23 24.25 19.58
CA PRO A 213 -23.21 25.01 18.85
C PRO A 213 -22.08 25.55 19.74
N LYS A 214 -22.34 25.79 21.03
CA LYS A 214 -21.32 26.25 21.98
C LYS A 214 -20.15 25.27 22.14
N LEU A 215 -20.35 23.98 21.86
CA LEU A 215 -19.29 22.96 21.91
C LEU A 215 -18.16 23.29 20.92
N THR A 216 -18.48 23.75 19.72
CA THR A 216 -17.47 24.15 18.72
C THR A 216 -17.18 25.65 18.75
N GLU A 217 -18.16 26.52 19.01
CA GLU A 217 -17.92 27.98 19.09
C GLU A 217 -16.89 28.35 20.17
N PHE A 218 -16.96 27.67 21.32
CA PHE A 218 -16.08 27.88 22.48
C PHE A 218 -15.21 26.66 22.78
N GLY A 219 -15.79 25.46 22.87
CA GLY A 219 -15.07 24.26 23.32
C GLY A 219 -14.00 23.75 22.34
N SER A 220 -14.02 24.20 21.08
CA SER A 220 -12.93 23.90 20.12
C SER A 220 -11.70 24.78 20.31
N LYS A 221 -11.74 25.79 21.19
CA LYS A 221 -10.70 26.81 21.31
C LYS A 221 -10.12 26.84 22.72
N ARG A 222 -8.81 27.05 22.82
CA ARG A 222 -8.11 27.35 24.07
C ARG A 222 -7.21 28.58 23.90
N LYS A 223 -6.91 29.24 25.02
CA LYS A 223 -6.13 30.48 25.04
C LYS A 223 -4.61 30.26 24.87
N GLY A 224 -4.15 29.04 25.07
CA GLY A 224 -2.74 28.66 24.94
C GLY A 224 -2.52 27.18 25.22
N THR A 225 -1.34 26.72 24.89
CA THR A 225 -0.88 25.33 25.05
C THR A 225 0.26 25.27 26.06
N MET A 226 0.26 24.22 26.87
CA MET A 226 1.29 23.98 27.88
C MET A 226 2.60 23.53 27.20
N ILE A 227 3.71 24.22 27.46
CA ILE A 227 5.00 23.97 26.77
C ILE A 227 5.91 23.00 27.55
N GLU A 228 5.66 22.77 28.84
CA GLU A 228 6.46 21.87 29.68
C GLU A 228 5.59 21.02 30.62
N LYS A 229 6.19 20.07 31.34
CA LYS A 229 5.48 19.32 32.40
C LYS A 229 5.18 20.17 33.66
N GLN A 230 5.55 21.45 33.67
CA GLN A 230 5.29 22.36 34.79
C GLN A 230 3.94 23.05 34.60
N TRP A 231 3.07 22.87 35.59
CA TRP A 231 1.81 23.58 35.71
C TRP A 231 2.08 25.09 35.85
N GLY A 232 2.00 25.83 34.74
CA GLY A 232 2.19 27.29 34.73
C GLY A 232 2.86 27.86 33.47
N SER A 233 3.54 27.03 32.67
CA SER A 233 4.13 27.48 31.40
C SER A 233 3.14 27.29 30.25
N CYS A 234 2.58 28.40 29.77
CA CYS A 234 1.65 28.46 28.65
C CYS A 234 2.21 29.39 27.57
N ASP A 235 2.12 28.98 26.30
CA ASP A 235 2.53 29.84 25.17
C ASP A 235 1.66 31.09 24.99
N ASN A 236 0.47 31.11 25.59
CA ASN A 236 -0.57 32.12 25.40
C ASN A 236 -0.92 32.37 23.92
N VAL A 237 -0.72 31.36 23.06
CA VAL A 237 -1.07 31.40 21.65
C VAL A 237 -2.44 30.71 21.48
N PRO A 238 -3.49 31.44 21.06
CA PRO A 238 -4.79 30.84 20.81
C PRO A 238 -4.70 29.65 19.85
N TYR A 239 -5.36 28.56 20.21
CA TYR A 239 -5.34 27.31 19.45
C TYR A 239 -6.76 26.76 19.30
N GLY A 240 -7.08 26.20 18.14
CA GLY A 240 -8.36 25.54 17.93
C GLY A 240 -8.53 24.92 16.55
N GLY A 241 -9.76 24.50 16.27
CA GLY A 241 -10.12 23.73 15.09
C GLY A 241 -11.18 22.68 15.44
N TYR A 242 -12.08 22.42 14.50
CA TYR A 242 -13.09 21.36 14.59
C TYR A 242 -13.53 20.98 13.18
N TYR A 243 -14.11 19.80 13.05
CA TYR A 243 -14.72 19.28 11.83
C TYR A 243 -16.23 19.50 11.87
N THR A 244 -16.78 19.95 10.75
CA THR A 244 -18.21 19.90 10.45
C THR A 244 -18.68 18.47 10.33
N GLN A 245 -19.99 18.25 10.42
CA GLN A 245 -20.54 16.90 10.19
C GLN A 245 -20.33 16.41 8.75
N ASP A 246 -20.15 17.33 7.80
CA ASP A 246 -19.94 16.98 6.39
C ASP A 246 -18.51 16.51 6.18
N GLU A 247 -17.52 17.22 6.75
CA GLU A 247 -16.12 16.79 6.78
C GLU A 247 -15.94 15.42 7.46
N ILE A 248 -16.66 15.13 8.55
CA ILE A 248 -16.62 13.81 9.21
C ILE A 248 -17.22 12.69 8.35
N ARG A 249 -18.14 13.00 7.41
CA ARG A 249 -18.68 11.99 6.49
C ARG A 249 -17.81 11.78 5.26
N GLU A 250 -17.04 12.80 4.88
CA GLU A 250 -16.11 12.74 3.77
C GLU A 250 -14.89 11.88 4.11
N VAL A 251 -14.35 12.05 5.33
CA VAL A 251 -13.27 11.23 5.92
C VAL A 251 -13.76 9.82 6.25
#